data_AF-A0A497N1J3-F1
#
_entry.id   AF-A0A497N1J3-F1
#
_cell.length_a   1.000
_cell.length_b   1.000
_cell.length_c   1.000
_cell.angle_alpha   90.00
_cell.angle_beta   90.00
_cell.angle_gamma   90.00
#
_symmetry.space_group_name_H-M   'P 1'
#
loop_
_entity.id
_entity.type
_entity.pdbx_description
1 polymer ?
#
loop_
_entity_poly.entity_id
_entity_poly.type
_entity_poly.pdbx_seq_one_letter_code
_entity_poly.pdbx_strand_id
1 'polypeptide(L)'
;DFLSLREIVEDLEERIAQYNLMKEEYSRELGSYLRRTEEKYKDEEWFKKLSLDKLKGGAKKKEKKRGKRKKGKASTSSCWIPYKGLKISSTDQGEMELLFEAIEELERKIELLKGAKEGVEELMKVGLGDDLRYRVYTKEGVPEKIVVRPRGETSRFQLSMVFSTAPTPPQP
;
A
#
# COMPACT_ATOMS: atom_id res chain seq x y z
N ASP A 1 -7.65 19.38 -4.38
CA ASP A 1 -7.89 20.17 -3.15
C ASP A 1 -9.21 19.70 -2.58
N PHE A 2 -9.32 19.65 -1.27
CA PHE A 2 -10.50 19.21 -0.53
C PHE A 2 -10.98 20.35 0.35
N LEU A 3 -12.29 20.48 0.49
CA LEU A 3 -12.93 21.46 1.35
C LEU A 3 -13.11 20.89 2.76
N SER A 4 -13.22 19.57 2.93
CA SER A 4 -13.32 18.99 4.27
C SER A 4 -12.43 17.77 4.45
N LEU A 5 -12.13 17.43 5.71
CA LEU A 5 -11.49 16.16 6.04
C LEU A 5 -12.37 14.97 5.64
N ARG A 6 -13.70 15.13 5.68
CA ARG A 6 -14.66 14.11 5.25
C ARG A 6 -14.50 13.77 3.77
N GLU A 7 -14.32 14.76 2.90
CA GLU A 7 -14.07 14.51 1.47
C GLU A 7 -12.76 13.74 1.25
N ILE A 8 -11.74 13.95 2.11
CA ILE A 8 -10.49 13.17 2.05
C ILE A 8 -10.75 11.72 2.47
N VAL A 9 -11.55 11.49 3.52
CA VAL A 9 -11.94 10.13 3.94
C VAL A 9 -12.71 9.42 2.82
N GLU A 10 -13.67 10.09 2.19
CA GLU A 10 -14.46 9.54 1.09
C GLU A 10 -13.58 9.18 -0.12
N ASP A 11 -12.62 10.04 -0.52
CA ASP A 11 -11.62 9.73 -1.57
C ASP A 11 -10.73 8.54 -1.20
N LEU A 12 -10.32 8.44 0.06
CA LEU A 12 -9.54 7.30 0.56
C LEU A 12 -10.34 6.00 0.53
N GLU A 13 -11.61 6.02 0.93
CA GLU A 13 -12.51 4.86 0.88
C GLU A 13 -12.73 4.37 -0.54
N GLU A 14 -12.96 5.29 -1.49
CA GLU A 14 -13.13 4.95 -2.90
C GLU A 14 -11.87 4.28 -3.46
N ARG A 15 -10.68 4.82 -3.17
CA ARG A 15 -9.40 4.22 -3.60
C ARG A 15 -9.15 2.85 -2.98
N ILE A 16 -9.47 2.68 -1.70
CA ILE A 16 -9.38 1.37 -1.03
C ILE A 16 -10.31 0.37 -1.72
N ALA A 17 -11.54 0.76 -2.04
CA ALA A 17 -12.48 -0.09 -2.75
C ALA A 17 -11.95 -0.48 -4.15
N GLN A 18 -11.46 0.48 -4.92
CA GLN A 18 -10.87 0.25 -6.24
C GLN A 18 -9.67 -0.72 -6.17
N TYR A 19 -8.74 -0.53 -5.25
CA TYR A 19 -7.59 -1.43 -5.12
C TYR A 19 -7.97 -2.82 -4.63
N ASN A 20 -9.01 -2.96 -3.79
CA ASN A 20 -9.51 -4.28 -3.43
C ASN A 20 -10.11 -5.01 -4.64
N LEU A 21 -10.90 -4.32 -5.46
CA LEU A 21 -11.45 -4.90 -6.70
C LEU A 21 -10.34 -5.41 -7.64
N MET A 22 -9.30 -4.58 -7.87
CA MET A 22 -8.15 -4.97 -8.68
C MET A 22 -7.41 -6.18 -8.09
N LYS A 23 -7.22 -6.19 -6.77
CA LYS A 23 -6.53 -7.27 -6.06
C LYS A 23 -7.31 -8.58 -6.18
N GLU A 24 -8.64 -8.53 -6.04
CA GLU A 24 -9.52 -9.70 -6.20
C GLU A 24 -9.47 -10.25 -7.62
N GLU A 25 -9.47 -9.39 -8.63
CA GLU A 25 -9.31 -9.78 -10.03
C GLU A 25 -7.99 -10.50 -10.29
N TYR A 26 -6.86 -9.91 -9.88
CA TYR A 26 -5.55 -10.55 -10.02
C TYR A 26 -5.43 -11.84 -9.21
N SER A 27 -6.03 -11.89 -8.01
CA SER A 27 -6.05 -13.10 -7.18
C SER A 27 -6.84 -14.22 -7.84
N ARG A 28 -7.97 -13.88 -8.48
CA ARG A 28 -8.79 -14.83 -9.25
C ARG A 28 -8.03 -15.35 -10.47
N GLU A 29 -7.39 -14.46 -11.22
CA GLU A 29 -6.57 -14.79 -12.39
C GLU A 29 -5.41 -15.71 -12.01
N LEU A 30 -4.65 -15.34 -10.97
CA LEU A 30 -3.56 -16.13 -10.43
C LEU A 30 -4.03 -17.51 -9.96
N GLY A 31 -5.15 -17.59 -9.24
CA GLY A 31 -5.72 -18.86 -8.80
C GLY A 31 -6.12 -19.76 -9.97
N SER A 32 -6.63 -19.16 -11.06
CA SER A 32 -6.92 -19.87 -12.31
C SER A 32 -5.66 -20.40 -12.97
N TYR A 33 -4.61 -19.58 -13.05
CA TYR A 33 -3.30 -19.94 -13.59
C TYR A 33 -2.66 -21.10 -12.82
N LEU A 34 -2.62 -21.00 -11.48
CA LEU A 34 -2.04 -22.05 -10.64
C LEU A 34 -2.71 -23.39 -10.88
N ARG A 35 -4.05 -23.45 -10.88
CA ARG A 35 -4.79 -24.69 -11.15
C ARG A 35 -4.58 -25.22 -12.56
N ARG A 36 -4.57 -24.36 -13.58
CA ARG A 36 -4.41 -24.76 -14.98
C ARG A 36 -3.01 -25.31 -15.28
N THR A 37 -1.99 -24.78 -14.60
CA THR A 37 -0.59 -25.08 -14.89
C THR A 37 0.05 -26.05 -13.90
N GLU A 38 -0.68 -26.46 -12.85
CA GLU A 38 -0.19 -27.35 -11.80
C GLU A 38 0.33 -28.67 -12.35
N GLU A 39 -0.43 -29.38 -13.20
CA GLU A 39 0.01 -30.66 -13.76
C GLU A 39 1.33 -30.54 -14.54
N LYS A 40 1.54 -29.39 -15.18
CA LYS A 40 2.71 -29.09 -16.00
C LYS A 40 3.94 -28.74 -15.16
N TYR A 41 3.75 -27.95 -14.10
CA TYR A 41 4.86 -27.33 -13.37
C TYR A 41 5.01 -27.76 -11.91
N LYS A 42 4.14 -28.63 -11.38
CA LYS A 42 4.15 -29.09 -9.98
C LYS A 42 5.51 -29.55 -9.48
N ASP A 43 6.35 -30.09 -10.37
CA ASP A 43 7.67 -30.61 -10.03
C ASP A 43 8.80 -29.59 -10.17
N GLU A 44 8.54 -28.46 -10.86
CA GLU A 44 9.52 -27.40 -11.07
C GLU A 44 9.76 -26.58 -9.79
N GLU A 45 11.02 -26.32 -9.47
CA GLU A 45 11.39 -25.64 -8.22
C GLU A 45 10.81 -24.22 -8.11
N TRP A 46 10.74 -23.48 -9.22
CA TRP A 46 10.18 -22.13 -9.21
C TRP A 46 8.68 -22.15 -8.89
N PHE A 47 7.93 -23.15 -9.39
CA PHE A 47 6.50 -23.29 -9.17
C PHE A 47 6.20 -23.74 -7.73
N LYS A 48 6.97 -24.71 -7.22
CA LYS A 48 6.92 -25.09 -5.79
C LYS A 48 7.18 -23.89 -4.91
N LYS A 49 8.22 -23.11 -5.22
CA LYS A 49 8.58 -21.92 -4.44
C LYS A 49 7.52 -20.84 -4.48
N LEU A 50 7.00 -20.47 -5.65
CA LEU A 50 5.92 -19.48 -5.78
C LEU A 50 4.66 -19.93 -5.04
N SER A 51 4.28 -21.20 -5.18
CA SER A 51 3.11 -21.75 -4.49
C SER A 51 3.30 -21.78 -2.97
N LEU A 52 4.45 -22.23 -2.46
CA LEU A 52 4.71 -22.32 -1.02
C LEU A 52 4.95 -20.97 -0.33
N ASP A 53 5.77 -20.09 -0.92
CA ASP A 53 6.16 -18.82 -0.30
C ASP A 53 5.00 -17.81 -0.30
N LYS A 54 4.11 -17.86 -1.30
CA LYS A 54 3.07 -16.85 -1.49
C LYS A 54 1.66 -17.29 -1.03
N LEU A 55 1.36 -18.60 -0.94
CA LEU A 55 0.10 -19.08 -0.33
C LEU A 55 0.14 -19.08 1.20
N LYS A 56 1.33 -19.12 1.83
CA LYS A 56 1.45 -19.17 3.29
C LYS A 56 1.30 -17.82 4.02
N GLY A 57 1.00 -16.75 3.29
CA GLY A 57 0.67 -15.45 3.87
C GLY A 57 1.87 -14.69 4.44
N GLY A 58 2.11 -13.49 3.90
CA GLY A 58 2.50 -12.32 4.70
C GLY A 58 3.74 -12.41 5.59
N ALA A 59 4.72 -13.27 5.33
CA ALA A 59 5.98 -13.25 6.07
C ALA A 59 6.87 -12.12 5.56
N LYS A 60 6.63 -10.91 6.10
CA LYS A 60 7.46 -9.70 6.04
C LYS A 60 8.89 -10.00 5.56
N LYS A 61 9.17 -9.70 4.29
CA LYS A 61 10.54 -9.60 3.80
C LYS A 61 11.15 -8.34 4.40
N LYS A 62 11.70 -8.45 5.62
CA LYS A 62 12.53 -7.42 6.25
C LYS A 62 13.68 -7.10 5.30
N GLU A 63 13.62 -5.92 4.68
CA GLU A 63 14.71 -5.35 3.90
C GLU A 63 15.88 -5.03 4.85
N LYS A 64 16.78 -6.00 5.04
CA LYS A 64 18.02 -5.78 5.80
C LYS A 64 19.08 -5.27 4.85
N LYS A 65 19.25 -3.94 4.80
CA LYS A 65 20.33 -3.27 4.07
C LYS A 65 21.68 -3.60 4.70
N ARG A 66 22.65 -3.92 3.82
CA ARG A 66 24.12 -3.92 3.94
C ARG A 66 24.80 -5.09 4.70
N GLY A 67 25.40 -5.98 3.90
CA GLY A 67 26.51 -6.86 4.28
C GLY A 67 27.18 -7.44 3.04
N LYS A 68 28.49 -7.29 2.91
CA LYS A 68 29.32 -7.48 1.71
C LYS A 68 29.62 -8.97 1.44
N ARG A 69 29.44 -9.39 0.18
CA ARG A 69 30.00 -10.58 -0.53
C ARG A 69 29.84 -11.98 0.09
N LYS A 70 29.20 -12.89 -0.68
CA LYS A 70 29.83 -14.15 -1.13
C LYS A 70 29.11 -14.70 -2.38
N LYS A 71 29.92 -14.98 -3.40
CA LYS A 71 29.58 -15.64 -4.66
C LYS A 71 29.36 -17.12 -4.35
N GLY A 72 28.19 -17.68 -4.70
CA GLY A 72 27.95 -19.12 -4.60
C GLY A 72 26.47 -19.50 -4.76
N LYS A 73 26.13 -20.03 -5.94
CA LYS A 73 25.23 -21.18 -6.21
C LYS A 73 23.86 -21.16 -5.49
N ALA A 74 22.69 -21.02 -6.12
CA ALA A 74 22.28 -21.13 -7.51
C ALA A 74 21.26 -20.01 -7.78
N SER A 75 21.56 -19.10 -8.71
CA SER A 75 20.49 -18.26 -9.23
C SER A 75 19.74 -19.12 -10.24
N THR A 76 18.57 -19.63 -9.85
CA THR A 76 17.50 -19.90 -10.80
C THR A 76 17.53 -18.77 -11.83
N SER A 77 17.83 -19.10 -13.09
CA SER A 77 17.88 -18.12 -14.16
C SER A 77 16.57 -17.35 -14.13
N SER A 78 16.62 -16.05 -13.86
CA SER A 78 15.43 -15.20 -13.86
C SER A 78 14.79 -15.29 -15.24
N CYS A 79 13.48 -15.55 -15.31
CA CYS A 79 12.74 -15.60 -16.58
C CYS A 79 12.61 -14.22 -17.26
N TRP A 80 13.07 -13.15 -16.58
CA TRP A 80 12.96 -11.77 -17.01
C TRP A 80 14.17 -11.30 -17.82
N ILE A 81 13.91 -10.74 -19.00
CA ILE A 81 14.89 -10.08 -19.85
C ILE A 81 14.78 -8.56 -19.63
N PRO A 82 15.84 -7.87 -19.17
CA PRO A 82 15.81 -6.43 -18.97
C PRO A 82 15.83 -5.69 -20.31
N TYR A 83 15.00 -4.67 -20.46
CA TYR A 83 14.93 -3.83 -21.66
C TYR A 83 14.55 -2.39 -21.31
N LYS A 84 15.52 -1.45 -21.42
CA LYS A 84 15.30 0.01 -21.26
C LYS A 84 14.45 0.41 -20.03
N GLY A 85 14.71 -0.19 -18.87
CA GLY A 85 13.97 0.08 -17.64
C GLY A 85 12.71 -0.77 -17.44
N LEU A 86 12.36 -1.62 -18.41
CA LEU A 86 11.35 -2.65 -18.31
C LEU A 86 11.99 -4.03 -18.08
N LYS A 87 11.17 -4.99 -17.69
CA LYS A 87 11.46 -6.42 -17.71
C LYS A 87 10.42 -7.10 -18.57
N ILE A 88 10.86 -7.95 -19.49
CA ILE A 88 10.00 -8.67 -20.42
C ILE A 88 10.17 -10.16 -20.15
N SER A 89 9.06 -10.88 -20.10
CA SER A 89 9.04 -12.34 -20.09
C SER A 89 8.00 -12.83 -21.08
N SER A 90 8.23 -14.00 -21.67
CA SER A 90 7.28 -14.72 -22.52
C SER A 90 6.89 -16.06 -21.90
N THR A 91 7.14 -16.27 -20.60
CA THR A 91 6.93 -17.54 -19.91
C THR A 91 5.79 -17.46 -18.92
N ASP A 92 5.12 -18.61 -18.68
CA ASP A 92 4.08 -18.75 -17.66
C ASP A 92 4.61 -18.37 -16.25
N GLN A 93 5.89 -18.65 -15.98
CA GLN A 93 6.57 -18.22 -14.75
C GLN A 93 6.55 -16.69 -14.61
N GLY A 94 6.85 -15.95 -15.68
CA GLY A 94 6.86 -14.49 -15.65
C GLY A 94 5.47 -13.92 -15.39
N GLU A 95 4.43 -14.50 -15.98
CA GLU A 95 3.05 -14.08 -15.75
C GLU A 95 2.59 -14.32 -14.31
N MET A 96 2.92 -15.49 -13.73
CA MET A 96 2.67 -15.76 -12.31
C MET A 96 3.44 -14.82 -11.39
N GLU A 97 4.74 -14.61 -11.64
CA GLU A 97 5.54 -13.67 -10.86
C GLU A 97 4.96 -12.25 -10.91
N LEU A 98 4.49 -11.81 -12.08
CA LEU A 98 3.85 -10.50 -12.27
C LEU A 98 2.56 -10.38 -11.44
N LEU A 99 1.66 -11.38 -11.51
CA LEU A 99 0.42 -11.36 -10.74
C LEU A 99 0.68 -11.34 -9.23
N PHE A 100 1.64 -12.15 -8.76
CA PHE A 100 2.04 -12.13 -7.35
C PHE A 100 2.61 -10.78 -6.92
N GLU A 101 3.49 -10.17 -7.70
CA GLU A 101 4.04 -8.85 -7.41
C GLU A 101 2.95 -7.78 -7.40
N ALA A 102 2.00 -7.83 -8.34
CA ALA A 102 0.88 -6.91 -8.41
C ALA A 102 -0.04 -7.00 -7.18
N ILE A 103 -0.35 -8.22 -6.72
CA ILE A 103 -1.17 -8.45 -5.52
C ILE A 103 -0.45 -7.90 -4.27
N GLU A 104 0.83 -8.21 -4.08
CA GLU A 104 1.61 -7.70 -2.93
C GLU A 104 1.71 -6.17 -2.92
N GLU A 105 1.87 -5.57 -4.10
CA GLU A 105 1.88 -4.13 -4.30
C GLU A 105 0.53 -3.50 -3.89
N LEU A 106 -0.58 -4.10 -4.32
CA LEU A 106 -1.93 -3.64 -3.98
C LEU A 106 -2.21 -3.80 -2.49
N GLU A 107 -1.85 -4.92 -1.88
CA GLU A 107 -1.99 -5.15 -0.43
C GLU A 107 -1.24 -4.08 0.37
N ARG A 108 0.00 -3.78 -0.01
CA ARG A 108 0.78 -2.72 0.63
C ARG A 108 0.09 -1.36 0.50
N LYS A 109 -0.41 -1.01 -0.69
CA LYS A 109 -1.10 0.26 -0.93
C LYS A 109 -2.40 0.36 -0.13
N ILE A 110 -3.18 -0.71 -0.06
CA ILE A 110 -4.41 -0.77 0.74
C ILE A 110 -4.09 -0.50 2.22
N GLU A 111 -3.04 -1.11 2.76
CA GLU A 111 -2.65 -0.91 4.16
C GLU A 111 -2.20 0.53 4.44
N LEU A 112 -1.42 1.11 3.53
CA LEU A 112 -1.02 2.51 3.63
C LEU A 112 -2.22 3.47 3.55
N LEU A 113 -3.19 3.20 2.68
CA LEU A 113 -4.42 4.00 2.58
C LEU A 113 -5.28 3.88 3.84
N LYS A 114 -5.37 2.69 4.44
CA LYS A 114 -6.07 2.49 5.72
C LYS A 114 -5.43 3.32 6.83
N GLY A 115 -4.10 3.29 6.94
CA GLY A 115 -3.39 4.11 7.94
C GLY A 115 -3.56 5.62 7.69
N ALA A 116 -3.55 6.05 6.43
CA ALA A 116 -3.83 7.45 6.10
C ALA A 116 -5.27 7.84 6.46
N LYS A 117 -6.25 6.96 6.19
CA LYS A 117 -7.66 7.16 6.54
C LYS A 117 -7.83 7.31 8.04
N GLU A 118 -7.26 6.40 8.82
CA GLU A 118 -7.29 6.45 10.29
C GLU A 118 -6.73 7.77 10.81
N GLY A 119 -5.58 8.23 10.29
CA GLY A 119 -5.00 9.51 10.67
C GLY A 119 -5.89 10.72 10.34
N VAL A 120 -6.61 10.70 9.22
CA VAL A 120 -7.57 11.76 8.87
C VAL A 120 -8.81 11.70 9.77
N GLU A 121 -9.31 10.50 10.08
CA GLU A 121 -10.44 10.31 11.02
C GLU A 121 -10.10 10.76 12.43
N GLU A 122 -8.87 10.51 12.90
CA GLU A 122 -8.37 11.07 14.16
C GLU A 122 -8.31 12.60 14.13
N LEU A 123 -7.84 13.17 13.02
CA LEU A 123 -7.80 14.63 12.84
C LEU A 123 -9.20 15.25 12.86
N MET A 124 -10.22 14.54 12.34
CA MET A 124 -11.62 14.94 12.44
C MET A 124 -12.10 14.98 13.89
N LYS A 125 -11.70 14.01 14.73
CA LYS A 125 -12.06 13.95 16.16
C LYS A 125 -11.41 15.06 16.95
N VAL A 126 -10.18 15.44 16.61
CA VAL A 126 -9.47 16.56 17.26
C VAL A 126 -10.17 17.89 16.98
N GLY A 127 -10.73 18.05 15.77
CA GLY A 127 -11.42 19.27 15.35
C GLY A 127 -10.44 20.38 14.99
N LEU A 128 -10.43 20.78 13.72
CA LEU A 128 -9.60 21.88 13.23
C LEU A 128 -10.39 23.17 12.93
N GLY A 129 -11.71 23.14 13.13
CA GLY A 129 -12.65 24.19 12.71
C GLY A 129 -13.16 24.00 11.29
N ASP A 130 -14.22 24.74 10.94
CA ASP A 130 -15.04 24.46 9.75
C ASP A 130 -14.65 25.27 8.50
N ASP A 131 -13.82 26.31 8.66
CA ASP A 131 -13.44 27.22 7.57
C ASP A 131 -12.03 26.94 7.01
N LEU A 132 -11.74 25.66 6.77
CA LEU A 132 -10.44 25.20 6.27
C LEU A 132 -10.55 24.54 4.89
N ARG A 133 -9.46 24.59 4.14
CA ARG A 133 -9.22 23.84 2.91
C ARG A 133 -7.94 23.03 3.04
N TYR A 134 -7.91 21.91 2.34
CA TYR A 134 -6.86 20.90 2.46
C TYR A 134 -6.28 20.58 1.09
N ARG A 135 -4.96 20.67 0.97
CA ARG A 135 -4.22 20.20 -0.21
C ARG A 135 -3.46 18.94 0.17
N VAL A 136 -3.82 17.83 -0.45
CA VAL A 136 -3.24 16.52 -0.19
C VAL A 136 -2.19 16.23 -1.26
N TYR A 137 -0.97 15.91 -0.82
CA TYR A 137 0.07 15.37 -1.68
C TYR A 137 0.00 13.84 -1.65
N THR A 138 -0.23 13.25 -2.81
CA THR A 138 -0.26 11.81 -3.02
C THR A 138 1.02 11.35 -3.68
N LYS A 139 1.70 10.37 -3.09
CA LYS A 139 2.86 9.70 -3.66
C LYS A 139 2.51 8.24 -3.92
N GLU A 140 2.76 7.76 -5.14
CA GLU A 140 2.47 6.37 -5.53
C GLU A 140 1.03 5.92 -5.21
N GLY A 141 0.08 6.86 -5.29
CA GLY A 141 -1.34 6.60 -5.03
C GLY A 141 -1.76 6.69 -3.55
N VAL A 142 -0.85 6.98 -2.62
CA VAL A 142 -1.11 7.10 -1.17
C VAL A 142 -0.91 8.56 -0.72
N PRO A 143 -1.84 9.16 0.04
CA PRO A 143 -1.61 10.44 0.72
C PRO A 143 -0.45 10.39 1.71
N GLU A 144 0.53 11.29 1.55
CA GLU A 144 1.66 11.40 2.48
C GLU A 144 1.67 12.71 3.28
N LYS A 145 1.14 13.80 2.71
CA LYS A 145 1.18 15.12 3.34
C LYS A 145 -0.11 15.88 3.09
N ILE A 146 -0.55 16.62 4.10
CA ILE A 146 -1.72 17.49 4.01
C ILE A 146 -1.29 18.91 4.39
N VAL A 147 -1.56 19.86 3.51
CA VAL A 147 -1.44 21.29 3.81
C VAL A 147 -2.82 21.82 4.18
N VAL A 148 -2.93 22.41 5.36
CA VAL A 148 -4.17 23.03 5.88
C VAL A 148 -4.08 24.55 5.69
N ARG A 149 -5.14 25.17 5.18
CA ARG A 149 -5.25 26.63 5.02
C ARG A 149 -6.65 27.11 5.36
N PRO A 150 -6.83 28.32 5.90
CA PRO A 150 -8.14 28.98 5.94
C PRO A 150 -8.71 29.16 4.54
N ARG A 151 -10.05 29.17 4.43
CA ARG A 151 -10.71 29.48 3.15
C ARG A 151 -10.73 31.00 2.87
N GLY A 152 -10.72 31.85 3.90
CA GLY A 152 -10.64 33.31 3.80
C GLY A 152 -9.23 33.90 3.56
N GLU A 153 -9.19 35.21 3.25
CA GLU A 153 -7.94 35.93 2.98
C GLU A 153 -7.17 36.31 4.26
N THR A 154 -5.89 35.91 4.30
CA THR A 154 -4.81 36.46 5.17
C THR A 154 -4.79 36.13 6.68
N SER A 155 -5.40 35.05 7.15
CA SER A 155 -5.19 34.64 8.55
C SER A 155 -4.08 33.61 8.70
N ARG A 156 -3.04 33.93 9.50
CA ARG A 156 -2.08 32.94 10.01
C ARG A 156 -2.88 31.95 10.86
N PHE A 157 -2.83 30.65 10.54
CA PHE A 157 -3.41 29.62 11.40
C PHE A 157 -2.40 29.24 12.48
N GLN A 158 -2.86 29.09 13.73
CA GLN A 158 -2.06 28.57 14.82
C GLN A 158 -2.75 27.31 15.34
N LEU A 159 -2.08 26.16 15.22
CA LEU A 159 -2.51 24.92 15.84
C LEU A 159 -1.82 24.81 17.20
N SER A 160 -2.59 24.89 18.28
CA SER A 160 -2.10 24.67 19.65
C SER A 160 -2.69 23.38 20.20
N MET A 161 -1.87 22.34 20.32
CA MET A 161 -2.23 21.09 20.99
C MET A 161 -1.68 21.14 22.42
N VAL A 162 -2.58 21.07 23.40
CA VAL A 162 -2.21 21.00 24.82
C VAL A 162 -2.45 19.58 25.30
N PHE A 163 -1.37 18.88 25.66
CA PHE A 163 -1.45 17.55 26.26
C PHE A 163 -1.33 17.71 27.78
N SER A 164 -2.33 17.23 28.53
CA SER A 164 -2.35 17.28 29.99
C SER A 164 -2.50 15.87 30.55
N THR A 165 -1.68 15.53 31.55
CA THR A 165 -1.79 14.29 32.34
C THR A 165 -2.47 14.54 33.69
N ALA A 166 -3.02 15.73 33.93
CA ALA A 166 -3.66 16.06 35.20
C ALA A 166 -5.06 15.41 35.27
N PRO A 167 -5.40 14.71 36.37
CA PRO A 167 -6.75 14.18 36.56
C PRO A 167 -7.75 15.35 36.61
N THR A 168 -8.85 15.22 35.88
CA THR A 168 -9.94 16.22 35.86
C THR A 168 -10.46 16.41 37.28
N PRO A 169 -10.43 17.63 37.85
CA PRO A 169 -10.97 17.85 39.18
C PRO A 169 -12.49 17.63 39.15
N PRO A 170 -13.08 17.04 40.21
CA PRO A 170 -14.51 16.86 40.30
C PRO A 170 -15.21 18.22 40.24
N GLN A 171 -16.24 18.33 39.40
CA GLN A 171 -17.07 19.53 39.31
C GLN A 171 -17.95 19.66 40.58
N PRO A 172 -18.18 20.90 41.06
CA PRO A 172 -18.97 21.17 42.26
C PRO A 172 -20.45 20.82 42.12
#